data_AF-A0A1V1NTH0-F1
#
_entry.id   AF-A0A1V1NTH0-F1
#
_cell.length_a   1.000
_cell.length_b   1.000
_cell.length_c   1.000
_cell.angle_alpha   90.00
_cell.angle_beta   90.00
_cell.angle_gamma   90.00
#
_symmetry.space_group_name_H-M   'P 1'
#
loop_
_entity.id
_entity.type
_entity.pdbx_description
1 polymer ?
#
loop_
_entity_poly.entity_id
_entity_poly.type
_entity_poly.pdbx_seq_one_letter_code
_entity_poly.pdbx_strand_id
1 'polypeptide(L)' 'MWPLLINVYKDNLNELFEVGKEVVAYRSPEECVDLIDYYMKHTMEARRIAEAGQRRTLRDHSYLQRMIETSGILKKHLNE' A
#
# COMPACT_ATOMS: atom_id res chain seq x y z
N MET A 1 6.21 6.33 15.11
CA MET A 1 6.54 6.45 13.67
C MET A 1 5.85 5.29 12.97
N TRP A 2 5.21 5.52 11.83
CA TRP A 2 4.58 4.43 11.07
C TRP A 2 5.66 3.58 10.37
N PRO A 3 5.53 2.25 10.35
CA PRO A 3 6.51 1.38 9.69
C PRO A 3 6.39 1.49 8.17
N LEU A 4 7.53 1.36 7.48
CA LEU A 4 7.55 1.18 6.04
C LEU A 4 6.98 -0.20 5.69
N LEU A 5 6.05 -0.24 4.73
CA LEU A 5 5.55 -1.49 4.18
C LEU A 5 6.47 -1.99 3.07
N ILE A 6 7.05 -3.17 3.28
CA ILE A 6 7.81 -3.93 2.28
C ILE A 6 7.00 -5.20 2.00
N ASN A 7 6.57 -5.40 0.75
CA ASN A 7 5.70 -6.51 0.38
C ASN A 7 6.19 -7.23 -0.89
N VAL A 8 5.74 -8.46 -1.12
CA VAL A 8 6.01 -9.15 -2.39
C VAL A 8 5.32 -8.41 -3.53
N TYR A 9 6.02 -8.23 -4.64
CA TYR A 9 5.46 -7.65 -5.86
C TYR A 9 4.39 -8.59 -6.42
N LYS A 10 3.20 -8.03 -6.64
CA LYS A 10 2.08 -8.65 -7.35
C LYS A 10 1.48 -7.62 -8.31
N ASP A 11 0.88 -8.07 -9.40
CA ASP A 11 0.42 -7.18 -10.46
C ASP A 11 -0.62 -6.16 -9.97
N ASN A 12 -1.47 -6.56 -9.01
CA ASN A 12 -2.47 -5.70 -8.39
C ASN A 12 -1.91 -4.68 -7.38
N LEU A 13 -0.63 -4.76 -7.02
CA LEU A 13 -0.06 -3.85 -6.02
C LEU A 13 -0.09 -2.40 -6.52
N ASN A 14 0.14 -2.18 -7.81
CA ASN A 14 0.10 -0.85 -8.44
C ASN A 14 -1.31 -0.23 -8.48
N GLU A 15 -2.35 -1.06 -8.38
CA GLU A 15 -3.73 -0.57 -8.27
C GLU A 15 -4.03 -0.02 -6.86
N LEU A 16 -3.33 -0.55 -5.85
CA LEU A 16 -3.54 -0.20 -4.44
C LEU A 16 -2.61 0.93 -3.98
N PHE A 17 -1.37 0.93 -4.45
CA PHE A 17 -0.31 1.85 -4.02
C PHE A 17 0.66 2.16 -5.17
N GLU A 18 1.29 3.33 -5.13
CA GLU A 18 2.41 3.65 -6.01
C GLU A 18 3.73 3.06 -5.47
N VAL A 19 4.22 2.00 -6.11
CA VAL A 19 5.48 1.32 -5.72
C VAL A 19 6.67 2.28 -5.82
N GLY A 20 7.51 2.30 -4.78
CA GLY A 20 8.65 3.21 -4.63
C GLY A 20 8.30 4.58 -4.05
N LYS A 21 7.01 4.94 -3.96
CA LYS A 21 6.56 6.20 -3.33
C LYS A 21 5.71 5.99 -2.08
N GLU A 22 4.83 5.00 -2.10
CA GLU A 22 3.87 4.70 -1.02
C GLU A 22 4.12 3.33 -0.37
N VAL A 23 4.74 2.40 -1.11
CA VAL A 23 5.10 1.04 -0.67
C VAL A 23 6.41 0.60 -1.34
N VAL A 24 7.13 -0.33 -0.75
CA VAL A 24 8.29 -0.98 -1.36
C VAL A 24 7.93 -2.43 -1.70
N ALA A 25 8.36 -2.89 -2.87
CA ALA A 25 8.06 -4.23 -3.35
C ALA A 25 9.34 -5.01 -3.67
N TYR A 26 9.35 -6.31 -3.36
CA TYR A 26 10.42 -7.24 -3.71
C TYR A 26 9.90 -8.40 -4.57
N ARG A 27 10.77 -9.05 -5.34
CA ARG A 27 10.46 -10.18 -6.22
C ARG A 27 11.10 -11.49 -5.78
N SER A 28 12.09 -11.44 -4.88
CA SER A 28 12.68 -12.62 -4.26
C SER A 28 12.96 -12.41 -2.76
N PRO A 29 13.13 -13.47 -1.96
CA PRO A 29 13.53 -13.36 -0.56
C PRO A 29 14.84 -12.60 -0.36
N GLU A 30 15.81 -12.77 -1.27
CA GLU A 30 17.12 -12.09 -1.21
C GLU A 30 16.94 -10.57 -1.37
N GLU A 31 16.13 -10.15 -2.35
CA GLU A 31 15.80 -8.73 -2.54
C GLU A 31 15.08 -8.14 -1.31
N CYS A 32 14.23 -8.92 -0.64
CA CYS A 32 13.59 -8.49 0.61
C CYS A 32 14.62 -8.16 1.70
N VAL A 33 15.63 -9.04 1.88
CA VAL A 33 16.71 -8.82 2.84
C VAL A 33 17.52 -7.58 2.47
N ASP A 34 17.90 -7.44 1.21
CA ASP A 34 18.65 -6.28 0.72
C ASP A 34 17.89 -4.96 0.94
N LEU A 35 16.58 -4.95 0.71
CA LEU A 35 15.73 -3.78 0.93
C LEU A 35 15.59 -3.43 2.42
N ILE A 36 15.46 -4.43 3.30
CA ILE A 36 15.46 -4.21 4.75
C ILE A 36 16.78 -3.56 5.17
N ASP A 37 17.91 -4.13 4.78
CA ASP A 37 19.24 -3.60 5.10
C ASP A 37 19.46 -2.19 4.53
N TYR A 38 18.95 -1.92 3.33
CA TYR A 38 18.99 -0.60 2.73
C TYR A 38 18.19 0.42 3.55
N TYR A 39 16.92 0.16 3.84
CA TYR A 39 16.04 1.11 4.51
C TYR A 39 16.35 1.28 6.01
N MET A 40 17.02 0.31 6.64
CA MET A 40 17.61 0.46 7.97
C MET A 40 18.72 1.52 8.00
N LYS A 41 19.44 1.72 6.88
CA LYS A 41 20.48 2.76 6.72
C LYS A 41 19.92 4.08 6.17
N HIS A 42 18.76 4.04 5.49
CA HIS A 42 18.11 5.19 4.86
C HIS A 42 16.78 5.56 5.54
N THR A 43 16.84 5.80 6.85
CA THR A 43 15.64 5.97 7.69
C THR A 43 14.77 7.17 7.30
N MET A 44 15.36 8.25 6.80
CA MET A 44 14.62 9.42 6.31
C MET A 44 13.80 9.10 5.06
N GLU A 45 14.36 8.33 4.14
CA GLU A 45 13.65 7.87 2.95
C GLU A 45 12.54 6.89 3.33
N ALA A 46 12.85 5.92 4.18
CA ALA A 46 11.89 4.95 4.70
C ALA A 46 10.69 5.66 5.33
N ARG A 47 10.96 6.68 6.16
CA ARG A 47 9.91 7.50 6.80
C ARG A 47 9.04 8.23 5.77
N ARG A 48 9.65 8.84 4.75
CA ARG A 48 8.93 9.55 3.69
C ARG A 48 7.94 8.63 2.97
N ILE A 49 8.37 7.41 2.65
CA ILE A 49 7.53 6.41 1.98
C ILE A 49 6.45 5.91 2.93
N ALA A 50 6.79 5.59 4.18
CA ALA A 50 5.82 5.14 5.19
C ALA A 50 4.70 6.16 5.43
N GLU A 51 5.03 7.44 5.54
CA GLU A 51 4.05 8.51 5.70
C GLU A 51 3.15 8.67 4.46
N ALA A 52 3.69 8.48 3.25
CA ALA A 52 2.91 8.50 2.01
C ALA A 52 1.94 7.30 1.93
N GLY A 53 2.41 6.08 2.21
CA GLY A 53 1.57 4.88 2.27
C GLY A 53 0.48 4.96 3.33
N GLN A 54 0.78 5.57 4.48
CA GLN A 54 -0.19 5.82 5.53
C GLN A 54 -1.30 6.77 5.06
N ARG A 55 -0.92 7.91 4.45
CA ARG A 55 -1.90 8.86 3.88
C ARG A 55 -2.79 8.19 2.84
N ARG A 56 -2.21 7.37 1.96
CA ARG A 56 -2.97 6.58 0.96
C ARG A 56 -3.96 5.64 1.62
N THR A 57 -3.51 4.90 2.63
CA THR A 57 -4.34 3.94 3.38
C THR A 57 -5.54 4.61 4.05
N LEU A 58 -5.31 5.73 4.74
CA LEU A 58 -6.37 6.46 5.42
C LEU A 58 -7.37 7.10 4.46
N ARG A 59 -6.92 7.50 3.26
CA ARG A 59 -7.77 8.11 2.24
C ARG A 59 -8.65 7.08 1.54
N ASP A 60 -8.06 5.99 1.05
CA ASP A 60 -8.72 5.10 0.08
C ASP A 60 -9.07 3.73 0.67
N HIS A 61 -8.25 3.21 1.58
CA HIS A 61 -8.35 1.82 2.05
C HIS A 61 -9.09 1.69 3.37
N SER A 62 -10.03 2.60 3.66
CA SER A 62 -10.90 2.51 4.83
C SER A 62 -12.14 1.65 4.56
N TYR A 63 -12.66 1.01 5.61
CA TYR A 63 -13.93 0.29 5.51
C TYR A 63 -15.08 1.18 5.03
N LEU A 64 -15.07 2.47 5.38
CA LEU A 64 -16.08 3.41 4.90
C LEU A 64 -16.06 3.52 3.38
N GLN A 65 -14.90 3.73 2.77
CA GLN A 65 -14.78 3.80 1.30
C GLN A 65 -15.21 2.48 0.65
N ARG A 66 -14.77 1.35 1.21
CA ARG A 66 -15.17 0.01 0.72
C ARG A 66 -16.68 -0.20 0.77
N MET A 67 -17.34 0.26 1.82
CA MET A 67 -18.80 0.14 1.96
C MET A 67 -19.56 1.05 1.00
N ILE A 68 -19.04 2.25 0.70
CA ILE A 68 -19.61 3.13 -0.33
C ILE A 68 -19.55 2.45 -1.70
N GLU A 69 -18.39 1.92 -2.09
CA GLU A 69 -18.23 1.16 -3.33
C GLU A 69 -19.16 -0.04 -3.40
N THR A 70 -19.19 -0.85 -2.33
CA THR A 70 -20.03 -2.05 -2.23
C THR A 70 -21.51 -1.69 -2.34
N SER A 71 -21.96 -0.63 -1.66
CA SER A 71 -23.34 -0.14 -1.75
C SER A 71 -23.71 0.26 -3.18
N GLY A 72 -22.81 0.92 -3.91
CA GLY A 72 -23.03 1.25 -5.33
C GLY A 72 -23.21 0.01 -6.20
N ILE A 73 -22.39 -1.02 -5.98
CA ILE A 73 -22.50 -2.30 -6.70
C ILE A 73 -23.83 -2.99 -6.36
N LEU A 74 -24.22 -3.02 -5.09
CA LEU A 74 -25.47 -3.64 -4.65
C LEU A 74 -26.69 -2.95 -5.27
N LYS A 75 -26.76 -1.61 -5.23
CA LYS A 75 -27.86 -0.85 -5.86
C LYS A 75 -28.02 -1.16 -7.35
N LYS A 76 -26.91 -1.33 -8.07
CA LYS A 76 -26.93 -1.67 -9.51
C LYS A 76 -27.53 -3.05 -9.79
N HIS A 77 -27.38 -4.02 -8.88
CA HIS A 77 -27.80 -5.40 -9.11
C HIS A 77 -29.07 -5.80 -8.36
N LEU A 78 -29.48 -5.02 -7.35
CA LEU A 78 -30.66 -5.32 -6.54
C LEU A 78 -31.96 -4.67 -7.04
N ASN A 79 -31.91 -3.80 -8.08
CA ASN A 79 -33.08 -3.16 -8.69
C ASN A 79 -34.13 -2.69 -7.66
N GLU A 80 -33.89 -1.53 -7.07
CA GLU A 80 -34.95 -0.55 -6.83
C GLU A 80 -34.81 0.58 -7.87
#